data_AF-A0A348W9L7-F1
#
_entry.id   AF-A0A348W9L7-F1
#
_cell.length_a   1.000
_cell.length_b   1.000
_cell.length_c   1.000
_cell.angle_alpha   90.00
_cell.angle_beta   90.00
_cell.angle_gamma   90.00
#
_symmetry.space_group_name_H-M   'P 1'
#
loop_
_entity.id
_entity.type
_entity.pdbx_description
1 polymer ?
#
loop_
_entity_poly.entity_id
_entity_poly.type
_entity_poly.pdbx_seq_one_letter_code
_entity_poly.pdbx_strand_id
1 'polypeptide(L)'
;MDLMDRLSLFSTLDQVAVALLLLGWQGMGFWIENSGGRHPSVSWLMADYRRAWMQTMLDRDPRIFDSQILAMLRQGTTFFASATMIAMGGCMALLGNTDKLITLADDLTFDRTPEIVWEIKIILLLGFLASAFFKFVWSNRLFAYCAVVMGTVPNDR
;
A
#
# COMPACT_ATOMS: atom_id res chain seq x y z
N MET A 1 -10.46 -6.68 33.24
CA MET A 1 -9.28 -7.34 32.65
C MET A 1 -8.42 -6.25 32.07
N ASP A 2 -7.25 -6.07 32.65
CA ASP A 2 -6.34 -4.98 32.30
C ASP A 2 -5.75 -5.23 30.89
N LEU A 3 -5.30 -4.19 30.19
CA LEU A 3 -4.64 -4.34 28.88
C LEU A 3 -3.43 -5.28 28.99
N MET A 4 -2.77 -5.25 30.15
CA MET A 4 -1.65 -6.11 30.50
C MET A 4 -2.05 -7.60 30.57
N ASP A 5 -3.26 -7.92 31.05
CA ASP A 5 -3.76 -9.31 31.08
C ASP A 5 -3.97 -9.84 29.66
N ARG A 6 -4.46 -8.99 28.74
CA ARG A 6 -4.64 -9.35 27.32
C ARG A 6 -3.31 -9.54 26.60
N LEU A 7 -2.28 -8.77 26.95
CA LEU A 7 -0.93 -8.92 26.39
C LEU A 7 -0.23 -10.20 26.88
N SER A 8 -0.61 -10.72 28.05
CA SER A 8 -0.06 -11.97 28.58
C SER A 8 -0.45 -13.22 27.78
N LEU A 9 -1.50 -13.14 26.95
CA LEU A 9 -1.92 -14.18 26.01
C LEU A 9 -0.97 -14.33 24.82
N PHE A 10 -0.08 -13.36 24.59
CA PHE A 10 0.88 -13.38 23.48
C PHE A 10 2.24 -13.86 23.96
N SER A 11 2.82 -14.79 23.21
CA SER A 11 4.16 -15.29 23.46
C SER A 11 5.20 -14.19 23.17
N THR A 12 6.39 -14.32 23.76
CA THR A 12 7.55 -13.51 23.37
C THR A 12 7.86 -13.63 21.87
N LEU A 13 7.53 -14.78 21.26
CA LEU A 13 7.67 -14.97 19.82
C LEU A 13 6.70 -14.10 19.01
N ASP A 14 5.48 -13.87 19.48
CA ASP A 14 4.49 -13.02 18.81
C ASP A 14 4.96 -11.56 18.79
N GLN A 15 5.54 -11.11 19.91
CA GLN A 15 6.11 -9.76 20.01
C GLN A 15 7.27 -9.56 19.03
N VAL A 16 8.17 -10.55 18.93
CA VAL A 16 9.27 -10.54 17.95
C VAL A 16 8.73 -10.55 16.52
N ALA A 17 7.69 -11.36 16.24
CA ALA A 17 7.07 -11.42 14.92
C ALA A 17 6.47 -10.07 14.49
N VAL A 18 5.72 -9.41 15.38
CA VAL A 18 5.15 -8.07 15.12
C VAL A 18 6.26 -7.04 14.94
N ALA A 19 7.30 -7.07 15.76
CA ALA A 19 8.44 -6.18 15.62
C ALA A 19 9.15 -6.36 14.28
N LEU A 20 9.45 -7.60 13.87
CA LEU A 20 10.06 -7.90 12.58
C LEU A 20 9.17 -7.47 11.41
N LEU A 21 7.86 -7.66 11.52
CA LEU A 21 6.89 -7.26 10.50
C LEU A 21 6.85 -5.73 10.33
N LEU A 22 6.80 -4.97 11.43
CA LEU A 22 6.82 -3.50 11.40
C LEU A 22 8.18 -2.95 10.93
N LEU A 23 9.28 -3.50 11.43
CA LEU A 23 10.63 -3.11 11.02
C LEU A 23 10.89 -3.46 9.55
N GLY A 24 10.45 -4.62 9.10
CA GLY A 24 10.53 -5.03 7.70
C GLY A 24 9.73 -4.08 6.81
N TRP A 25 8.49 -3.75 7.19
CA TRP A 25 7.65 -2.83 6.44
C TRP A 25 8.27 -1.43 6.32
N GLN A 26 8.68 -0.82 7.44
CA GLN A 26 9.24 0.52 7.45
C GLN A 26 10.64 0.55 6.84
N GLY A 27 11.45 -0.48 7.14
CA GLY A 27 12.82 -0.63 6.66
C GLY A 27 12.88 -0.84 5.15
N MET A 28 12.01 -1.68 4.58
CA MET A 28 11.92 -1.84 3.13
C MET A 28 11.54 -0.53 2.45
N GLY A 29 10.54 0.19 2.97
CA GLY A 29 10.15 1.49 2.43
C GLY A 29 11.31 2.49 2.43
N PHE A 30 11.98 2.62 3.58
CA PHE A 30 13.16 3.48 3.72
C PHE A 30 14.30 3.09 2.77
N TRP A 31 14.58 1.78 2.63
CA TRP A 31 15.68 1.31 1.78
C TRP A 31 15.41 1.52 0.29
N ILE A 32 14.16 1.36 -0.15
CA ILE A 32 13.74 1.63 -1.53
C ILE A 32 13.85 3.11 -1.87
N GLU A 33 13.45 3.99 -0.94
CA GLU A 33 13.47 5.44 -1.13
C GLU A 33 14.88 6.04 -1.00
N ASN A 34 15.73 5.47 -0.14
CA ASN A 34 17.08 5.95 0.15
C ASN A 34 18.18 5.08 -0.47
N SER A 35 17.93 4.48 -1.65
CA SER A 35 18.94 3.70 -2.36
C SER A 35 20.14 4.59 -2.72
N GLY A 36 21.29 4.35 -2.08
CA GLY A 36 22.52 5.09 -2.35
C GLY A 36 23.02 4.88 -3.78
N GLY A 37 23.86 5.80 -4.27
CA GLY A 37 24.29 5.88 -5.68
C GLY A 37 25.01 4.65 -6.25
N ARG A 38 25.41 3.66 -5.43
CA ARG A 38 26.09 2.45 -5.90
C ARG A 38 25.14 1.42 -6.53
N HIS A 39 23.86 1.42 -6.15
CA HIS A 39 22.81 0.59 -6.76
C HIS A 39 21.50 1.40 -6.78
N PRO A 40 21.26 2.21 -7.83
CA PRO A 40 20.07 3.06 -7.89
C PRO A 40 18.81 2.18 -7.90
N SER A 41 17.82 2.53 -7.08
CA SER A 41 16.52 1.87 -7.12
C SER A 41 15.80 2.19 -8.43
N VAL A 42 14.87 1.31 -8.80
CA VAL A 42 13.97 1.53 -9.95
C VAL A 42 13.23 2.87 -9.81
N SER A 43 12.87 3.27 -8.58
CA SER A 43 12.22 4.56 -8.31
C SER A 43 13.09 5.74 -8.74
N TRP A 44 14.39 5.68 -8.47
CA TRP A 44 15.35 6.71 -8.85
C TRP A 44 15.56 6.74 -10.37
N LEU A 45 15.75 5.57 -10.98
CA LEU A 45 15.89 5.45 -12.43
C LEU A 45 14.63 5.97 -13.17
N MET A 46 13.45 5.63 -12.67
CA MET A 46 12.18 6.10 -13.22
C MET A 46 12.00 7.61 -13.06
N ALA A 47 12.60 8.24 -12.05
CA ALA A 47 12.58 9.69 -11.93
C ALA A 47 13.32 10.37 -13.07
N ASP A 48 14.44 9.80 -13.51
CA ASP A 48 15.20 10.30 -14.66
C ASP A 48 14.44 10.11 -15.98
N TYR A 49 13.89 8.91 -16.21
CA TYR A 49 13.03 8.66 -17.37
C TYR A 49 11.81 9.58 -17.43
N ARG A 50 11.18 9.89 -16.28
CA ARG A 50 10.07 10.86 -16.23
C ARG A 50 10.53 12.26 -16.64
N ARG A 51 11.73 12.70 -16.24
CA ARG A 51 12.27 14.02 -16.67
C ARG A 51 12.55 14.06 -18.15
N ALA A 52 13.21 13.03 -18.69
CA ALA A 52 13.45 12.89 -20.12
C ALA A 52 12.13 12.85 -20.92
N TRP A 53 11.11 12.18 -20.37
CA TRP A 53 9.76 12.16 -20.95
C TRP A 53 9.15 13.56 -20.98
N MET A 54 9.23 14.34 -19.90
CA MET A 54 8.72 15.73 -19.88
C MET A 54 9.40 16.63 -20.91
N GLN A 55 10.71 16.45 -21.15
CA GLN A 55 11.43 17.21 -22.19
C GLN A 55 10.96 16.81 -23.58
N THR A 56 10.88 15.51 -23.86
CA THR A 56 10.48 14.97 -25.17
C THR A 56 9.01 15.28 -25.49
N MET A 57 8.15 15.36 -24.47
CA MET A 57 6.74 15.71 -24.61
C MET A 57 6.53 17.09 -25.25
N LEU A 58 7.46 18.03 -25.06
CA LEU A 58 7.37 19.38 -25.64
C LEU A 58 7.35 19.36 -27.18
N ASP A 59 8.13 18.45 -27.77
CA ASP A 59 8.36 18.34 -29.20
C ASP A 59 7.46 17.29 -29.89
N ARG A 60 6.65 16.52 -29.13
CA ARG A 60 5.75 15.50 -29.70
C ARG A 60 4.47 16.13 -30.25
N ASP A 61 4.15 15.74 -31.48
CA ASP A 61 2.85 15.90 -32.10
C ASP A 61 2.42 14.53 -32.69
N PRO A 62 1.29 13.90 -32.25
CA PRO A 62 0.25 14.40 -31.34
C PRO A 62 0.45 14.07 -29.85
N ARG A 63 0.09 15.01 -28.98
CA ARG A 63 0.24 14.94 -27.51
C ARG A 63 -0.77 14.05 -26.78
N ILE A 64 -1.71 13.44 -27.50
CA ILE A 64 -2.70 12.52 -26.93
C ILE A 64 -2.05 11.25 -26.37
N PHE A 65 -0.89 10.86 -26.90
CA PHE A 65 -0.15 9.70 -26.43
C PHE A 65 0.28 9.86 -24.96
N ASP A 66 0.80 11.03 -24.59
CA ASP A 66 1.31 11.27 -23.24
C ASP A 66 0.17 11.33 -22.20
N SER A 67 -0.97 11.93 -22.56
CA SER A 67 -2.15 11.94 -21.70
C SER A 67 -2.78 10.55 -21.52
N GLN A 68 -2.74 9.71 -22.55
CA GLN A 68 -3.16 8.31 -22.46
C GLN A 68 -2.25 7.49 -21.55
N ILE A 69 -0.92 7.63 -21.65
CA ILE A 69 0.03 6.97 -20.72
C ILE A 69 -0.30 7.35 -19.28
N LEU A 70 -0.47 8.64 -19.01
CA LEU A 70 -0.80 9.12 -17.67
C LEU A 70 -2.13 8.54 -17.17
N ALA A 71 -3.15 8.47 -18.03
CA ALA A 71 -4.44 7.87 -17.70
C ALA A 71 -4.32 6.37 -17.38
N MET A 72 -3.53 5.61 -18.14
CA MET A 72 -3.28 4.19 -17.87
C MET A 72 -2.57 3.96 -16.53
N LEU A 73 -1.53 4.76 -16.24
CA LEU A 73 -0.82 4.69 -14.95
C LEU A 73 -1.75 5.01 -13.77
N ARG A 74 -2.60 6.04 -13.94
CA ARG A 74 -3.59 6.44 -12.94
C ARG A 74 -4.66 5.36 -12.71
N GLN A 75 -5.12 4.71 -13.77
CA GLN A 75 -6.10 3.61 -13.69
C GLN A 75 -5.56 2.46 -12.83
N GLY A 76 -4.29 2.10 -12.98
CA GLY A 76 -3.64 1.10 -12.13
C GLY A 76 -3.70 1.46 -10.64
N THR A 77 -3.39 2.70 -10.28
CA THR A 77 -3.48 3.14 -8.87
C THR A 77 -4.90 3.15 -8.32
N THR A 78 -5.88 3.48 -9.16
CA THR A 78 -7.30 3.45 -8.76
C THR A 78 -7.78 2.03 -8.53
N PHE A 79 -7.33 1.08 -9.35
CA PHE A 79 -7.63 -0.34 -9.17
C PHE A 79 -7.04 -0.91 -7.86
N PHE A 80 -5.79 -0.57 -7.52
CA PHE A 80 -5.23 -1.01 -6.24
C PHE A 80 -5.90 -0.33 -5.04
N ALA A 81 -6.28 0.94 -5.15
CA ALA A 81 -7.06 1.61 -4.10
C ALA A 81 -8.38 0.89 -3.85
N SER A 82 -9.13 0.50 -4.89
CA SER A 82 -10.38 -0.24 -4.71
C SER A 82 -10.15 -1.64 -4.14
N ALA A 83 -9.12 -2.35 -4.59
CA ALA A 83 -8.73 -3.64 -4.03
C ALA A 83 -8.45 -3.54 -2.51
N THR A 84 -7.74 -2.49 -2.07
CA THR A 84 -7.53 -2.26 -0.62
C THR A 84 -8.83 -1.96 0.13
N MET A 85 -9.78 -1.21 -0.46
CA MET A 85 -11.09 -0.98 0.15
C MET A 85 -11.91 -2.28 0.31
N ILE A 86 -11.91 -3.13 -0.72
CA ILE A 86 -12.59 -4.43 -0.67
C ILE A 86 -11.96 -5.32 0.40
N ALA A 87 -10.63 -5.40 0.44
CA ALA A 87 -9.90 -6.18 1.44
C ALA A 87 -10.16 -5.66 2.87
N MET A 88 -10.23 -4.33 3.07
CA MET A 88 -10.63 -3.74 4.35
C MET A 88 -12.06 -4.13 4.73
N GLY A 89 -13.01 -4.07 3.79
CA GLY A 89 -14.39 -4.51 4.01
C GLY A 89 -14.47 -6.00 4.40
N GLY A 90 -13.67 -6.86 3.76
CA GLY A 90 -13.53 -8.26 4.14
C GLY A 90 -12.99 -8.44 5.57
N CYS A 91 -11.94 -7.71 5.94
CA CYS A 91 -11.39 -7.74 7.30
C CYS A 91 -12.42 -7.24 8.34
N MET A 92 -13.18 -6.19 8.03
CA MET A 92 -14.26 -5.71 8.91
C MET A 92 -15.38 -6.73 9.05
N ALA A 93 -15.75 -7.43 7.98
CA ALA A 93 -16.75 -8.51 8.04
C ALA A 93 -16.27 -9.69 8.90
N LEU A 94 -14.96 -10.01 8.85
CA LEU A 94 -14.36 -11.02 9.71
C LEU A 94 -14.35 -10.60 11.18
N LEU A 95 -14.03 -9.34 11.49
CA LEU A 95 -14.11 -8.81 12.86
C LEU A 95 -15.53 -8.87 13.45
N GLY A 96 -16.55 -8.68 12.61
CA GLY A 96 -17.95 -8.81 13.04
C GLY A 96 -18.43 -10.26 13.20
N ASN A 97 -17.61 -11.26 12.80
CA ASN A 97 -17.98 -12.67 12.80
C ASN A 97 -16.77 -13.57 13.11
N THR A 98 -16.03 -13.21 14.16
CA THR A 98 -14.77 -13.87 14.50
C THR A 98 -14.98 -15.34 14.89
N ASP A 99 -16.12 -15.70 15.49
CA ASP A 99 -16.49 -17.09 15.80
C ASP A 99 -16.42 -18.05 14.60
N LYS A 100 -16.93 -17.62 13.44
CA LYS A 100 -16.88 -18.45 12.22
C LYS A 100 -15.45 -18.62 11.71
N LEU A 101 -14.63 -17.59 11.84
CA LEU A 101 -13.21 -17.64 11.47
C LEU A 101 -12.45 -18.60 12.38
N ILE A 102 -12.68 -18.54 13.70
CA ILE A 102 -12.07 -19.44 14.68
C ILE A 102 -12.48 -20.86 14.40
N THR A 103 -13.76 -21.13 14.13
CA THR A 103 -14.24 -22.49 13.84
C THR A 103 -13.54 -23.08 12.60
N LEU A 104 -13.39 -22.28 11.54
CA LEU A 104 -12.66 -22.71 10.35
C LEU A 104 -11.16 -22.89 10.61
N ALA A 105 -10.57 -22.05 11.46
CA ALA A 105 -9.16 -22.14 11.81
C ALA A 105 -8.87 -23.32 12.75
N ASP A 106 -9.77 -23.65 13.67
CA ASP A 106 -9.71 -24.83 14.55
C ASP A 106 -9.74 -26.12 13.70
N ASP A 107 -10.44 -26.14 12.57
CA ASP A 107 -10.40 -27.27 11.62
C ASP A 107 -9.04 -27.43 10.92
N LEU A 108 -8.27 -26.34 10.80
CA LEU A 108 -6.97 -26.29 10.11
C LEU A 108 -5.76 -26.35 11.07
N THR A 109 -5.96 -26.03 12.35
CA THR A 109 -4.90 -25.81 13.34
C THR A 109 -5.20 -26.61 14.59
N PHE A 110 -4.23 -27.35 15.11
CA PHE A 110 -4.41 -28.23 16.28
C PHE A 110 -4.58 -27.51 17.63
N ASP A 111 -4.58 -26.16 17.65
CA ASP A 111 -4.52 -25.40 18.90
C ASP A 111 -5.57 -24.28 18.96
N ARG A 112 -6.33 -24.25 20.05
CA ARG A 112 -7.47 -23.35 20.24
C ARG A 112 -6.98 -21.98 20.68
N THR A 113 -6.89 -21.06 19.73
CA THR A 113 -6.44 -19.70 20.02
C THR A 113 -7.61 -18.83 20.50
N PRO A 114 -7.46 -18.02 21.56
CA PRO A 114 -8.51 -17.12 22.04
C PRO A 114 -8.98 -16.13 20.96
N GLU A 115 -10.28 -15.79 20.96
CA GLU A 115 -10.90 -14.88 19.98
C GLU A 115 -10.18 -13.54 19.88
N ILE A 116 -9.79 -12.97 21.01
CA ILE A 116 -9.10 -11.67 21.06
C ILE A 116 -7.78 -11.65 20.29
N VAL A 117 -7.10 -12.79 20.16
CA VAL A 117 -5.86 -12.88 19.39
C VAL A 117 -6.16 -12.74 17.89
N TRP A 118 -7.28 -13.31 17.42
CA TRP A 118 -7.73 -13.13 16.04
C TRP A 118 -8.15 -11.71 15.75
N GLU A 119 -8.89 -11.07 16.66
CA GLU A 119 -9.28 -9.67 16.53
C GLU A 119 -8.04 -8.76 16.37
N ILE A 120 -7.04 -8.93 17.23
CA ILE A 120 -5.80 -8.15 17.18
C ILE A 120 -5.04 -8.39 15.86
N LYS A 121 -4.96 -9.63 15.38
CA LYS A 121 -4.33 -9.95 14.08
C LYS A 121 -5.05 -9.27 12.92
N ILE A 122 -6.38 -9.27 12.91
CA ILE A 122 -7.16 -8.61 11.86
C ILE A 122 -7.04 -7.08 11.95
N ILE A 123 -7.04 -6.50 13.16
CA ILE A 123 -6.80 -5.06 13.35
C ILE A 123 -5.42 -4.65 12.85
N LEU A 124 -4.39 -5.48 13.10
CA LEU A 124 -3.05 -5.25 12.57
C LEU A 124 -3.08 -5.21 11.04
N LEU A 125 -3.68 -6.22 10.39
CA LEU A 125 -3.84 -6.26 8.93
C LEU A 125 -4.62 -5.05 8.38
N LEU A 126 -5.68 -4.62 9.07
CA LEU A 126 -6.42 -3.40 8.73
C LEU A 126 -5.52 -2.16 8.75
N GLY A 127 -4.61 -2.06 9.71
CA GLY A 127 -3.62 -0.96 9.77
C GLY A 127 -2.74 -0.90 8.51
N PHE A 128 -2.26 -2.05 8.02
CA PHE A 128 -1.49 -2.13 6.78
C PHE A 128 -2.33 -1.76 5.55
N LEU A 129 -3.53 -2.30 5.46
CA LEU A 129 -4.46 -2.01 4.37
C LEU A 129 -4.85 -0.53 4.34
N ALA A 130 -5.11 0.08 5.49
CA ALA A 130 -5.40 1.51 5.60
C ALA A 130 -4.20 2.35 5.13
N SER A 131 -2.98 2.02 5.57
CA SER A 131 -1.77 2.71 5.11
C SER A 131 -1.57 2.59 3.59
N ALA A 132 -1.79 1.39 3.03
CA ALA A 132 -1.74 1.17 1.58
C ALA A 132 -2.80 2.00 0.85
N PHE A 133 -4.04 2.00 1.33
CA PHE A 133 -5.13 2.80 0.78
C PHE A 133 -4.77 4.29 0.72
N PHE A 134 -4.28 4.87 1.82
CA PHE A 134 -3.87 6.27 1.83
C PHE A 134 -2.74 6.57 0.84
N LYS A 135 -1.76 5.68 0.71
CA LYS A 135 -0.68 5.82 -0.29
C LYS A 135 -1.22 5.81 -1.73
N PHE A 136 -2.16 4.92 -2.06
CA PHE A 136 -2.77 4.89 -3.40
C PHE A 136 -3.64 6.11 -3.68
N VAL A 137 -4.44 6.57 -2.71
CA VAL A 137 -5.24 7.80 -2.83
C VAL A 137 -4.34 9.01 -3.06
N TRP A 138 -3.24 9.12 -2.30
CA TRP A 138 -2.26 10.18 -2.50
C TRP A 138 -1.59 10.10 -3.87
N SER A 139 -1.19 8.91 -4.32
CA SER A 139 -0.64 8.72 -5.66
C SER A 139 -1.62 9.14 -6.76
N ASN A 140 -2.90 8.80 -6.63
CA ASN A 140 -3.94 9.18 -7.59
C ASN A 140 -4.08 10.72 -7.67
N ARG A 141 -3.95 11.41 -6.54
CA ARG A 141 -3.93 12.87 -6.47
C ARG A 141 -2.70 13.47 -7.16
N LEU A 142 -1.51 12.88 -6.97
CA LEU A 142 -0.30 13.31 -7.68
C LEU A 142 -0.41 13.15 -9.20
N PHE A 143 -1.05 12.08 -9.69
CA PHE A 143 -1.35 11.92 -11.12
C PHE A 143 -2.27 13.02 -11.65
N ALA A 144 -3.29 13.42 -10.89
CA ALA A 144 -4.16 14.54 -11.27
C ALA A 144 -3.38 15.86 -11.37
N TYR A 145 -2.45 16.12 -10.44
CA TYR A 145 -1.57 17.30 -10.51
C TYR A 145 -0.66 17.27 -11.73
N CYS A 146 -0.07 16.11 -12.04
CA CYS A 146 0.73 15.94 -13.25
C CYS A 146 -0.08 16.22 -14.52
N ALA A 147 -1.34 15.77 -14.58
CA ALA A 147 -2.22 16.03 -15.73
C ALA A 147 -2.50 17.52 -15.92
N VAL A 148 -2.73 18.25 -14.84
CA VAL A 148 -2.93 19.71 -14.89
C VAL A 148 -1.68 20.40 -15.43
N VAL A 149 -0.49 20.05 -14.93
CA VAL A 149 0.78 20.61 -15.42
C VAL A 149 1.00 20.30 -16.90
N MET A 150 0.75 19.06 -17.33
CA MET A 150 0.82 18.68 -18.75
C MET A 150 -0.14 19.51 -19.61
N GLY A 151 -1.34 19.81 -19.11
CA GLY A 151 -2.32 20.67 -19.79
C GLY A 151 -1.89 22.14 -19.90
N THR A 152 -0.90 22.60 -19.13
CA THR A 152 -0.36 23.97 -19.25
C THR A 152 0.75 24.10 -20.30
N VAL A 153 1.18 23.00 -20.91
CA VAL A 153 2.21 23.04 -21.96
C VAL A 153 1.64 23.76 -23.19
N PRO A 154 2.24 24.87 -23.65
CA PRO A 154 1.72 25.65 -24.76
C PRO A 154 1.74 24.83 -26.06
N ASN A 155 0.67 24.96 -26.87
CA ASN A 155 0.55 24.23 -28.14
C ASN A 155 1.38 24.85 -29.26
N ASP A 156 1.59 26.16 -29.18
CA ASP A 156 2.38 26.94 -30.12
C ASP A 156 3.30 27.89 -29.32
N ARG A 157 4.42 28.28 -29.91
CA ARG A 157 4.98 29.61 -29.62
C ARG A 157 4.18 30.66 -30.35
#